data_AF-A0AB32VYP0-F1
#
_entry.id   AF-A0AB32VYP0-F1
#
_cell.length_a   1.000
_cell.length_b   1.000
_cell.length_c   1.000
_cell.angle_alpha   90.00
_cell.angle_beta   90.00
_cell.angle_gamma   90.00
#
_symmetry.space_group_name_H-M   'P 1'
#
loop_
_entity.id
_entity.type
_entity.pdbx_description
1 polymer ?
#
loop_
_entity_poly.entity_id
_entity_poly.type
_entity_poly.pdbx_seq_one_letter_code
_entity_poly.pdbx_strand_id
1 'polypeptide(L)'
;MGKLLFDSTTVAETFQKSSPTVPWREPNAATLEAVDLVDQTTTTIATTGASWEDVIGLEDQQRRHLKKLHAKGVLWKHPQEHGSSVVFRLSHGGDVSADGNCLFTASQRAMAREMDARELRRRTVKRFLEDLGSAKEEERQVINEAIRNMYSPDLRSGWGVHVVQEVKLLAKKEDRVALDSAIDELVQLGMQREMAAESIYKERCIPVSDGSSWAKYMSISGSPDDAYDIITLQYTEEGLFSVDENREGHAAAFGDDIAIECIATEFKREIYVVQAHGSDAMVDEDSCVFFLPHRPRSEICEPPFFLFMKGTV
;
A
#
# COMPACT_ATOMS: atom_id res chain seq x y z
N MET A 1 -6.15 10.50 8.30
CA MET A 1 -5.38 9.40 8.93
C MET A 1 -6.02 9.03 10.26
N GLY A 2 -6.91 8.04 10.26
CA GLY A 2 -7.50 7.49 11.48
C GLY A 2 -6.92 6.10 11.69
N LYS A 3 -5.96 5.96 12.60
CA LYS A 3 -5.58 4.66 13.13
C LYS A 3 -6.79 4.10 13.86
N LEU A 4 -7.24 2.91 13.49
CA LEU A 4 -8.24 2.18 14.25
C LEU A 4 -7.68 1.95 15.66
N LEU A 5 -8.28 2.65 16.61
CA LEU A 5 -7.86 2.70 18.00
C LEU A 5 -8.01 1.31 18.64
N PHE A 6 -6.88 0.73 19.03
CA PHE A 6 -6.84 -0.25 20.10
C PHE A 6 -6.35 0.47 21.36
N ASP A 7 -7.10 0.35 22.45
CA ASP A 7 -6.95 1.11 23.70
C ASP A 7 -5.50 1.18 24.21
N SER A 8 -5.01 2.42 24.37
CA SER A 8 -3.65 2.75 24.83
C SER A 8 -3.62 3.32 26.25
N THR A 9 -4.52 2.88 27.14
CA THR A 9 -4.66 3.43 28.49
C THR A 9 -3.81 2.76 29.58
N THR A 10 -2.95 1.79 29.25
CA THR A 10 -2.07 1.14 30.26
C THR A 10 -0.59 1.47 30.15
N VAL A 11 -0.15 2.30 29.19
CA VAL A 11 1.28 2.63 29.01
C VAL A 11 1.62 4.08 29.41
N ALA A 12 0.62 4.92 29.67
CA ALA A 12 0.81 6.37 29.82
C ALA A 12 1.37 6.85 31.17
N GLU A 13 1.50 6.00 32.20
CA GLU A 13 1.84 6.48 33.56
C GLU A 13 3.29 6.26 34.03
N THR A 14 4.24 5.92 33.15
CA THR A 14 5.65 5.72 33.60
C THR A 14 6.72 6.59 32.96
N PHE A 15 6.37 7.54 32.10
CA PHE A 15 7.35 8.51 31.56
C PHE A 15 7.43 9.80 32.37
N GLN A 16 7.85 9.71 33.62
CA GLN A 16 8.44 10.85 34.33
C GLN A 16 9.35 10.34 35.46
N LYS A 17 10.57 9.95 35.08
CA LYS A 17 11.77 10.03 35.94
C LYS A 17 13.01 9.91 35.06
N SER A 18 13.76 11.00 34.99
CA SER A 18 15.10 11.07 34.42
C SER A 18 16.04 10.10 35.13
N SER A 19 16.87 9.39 34.37
CA SER A 19 17.97 8.54 34.86
C SER A 19 19.03 8.35 33.74
N PRO A 20 20.28 8.04 34.10
CA PRO A 20 21.46 8.75 33.61
C PRO A 20 22.04 8.21 32.30
N THR A 21 22.85 9.05 31.64
CA THR A 21 23.64 8.72 30.45
C THR A 21 24.56 7.52 30.73
N VAL A 22 24.27 6.38 30.08
CA VAL A 22 25.17 5.22 30.04
C VAL A 22 25.95 5.26 28.72
N PRO A 23 27.29 5.19 28.72
CA PRO A 23 28.07 5.11 27.48
C PRO A 23 27.85 3.76 26.81
N TRP A 24 27.57 3.79 25.51
CA TRP A 24 27.48 2.61 24.65
C TRP A 24 28.79 1.81 24.71
N ARG A 25 28.69 0.52 25.08
CA ARG A 25 29.82 -0.42 25.09
C ARG A 25 29.81 -1.20 23.77
N GLU A 26 30.92 -1.18 23.04
CA GLU A 26 31.12 -1.99 21.83
C GLU A 26 31.01 -3.50 22.18
N PRO A 27 30.36 -4.33 21.32
CA PRO A 27 30.26 -5.76 21.59
C PRO A 27 31.62 -6.47 21.40
N ASN A 28 32.08 -7.17 22.44
CA ASN A 28 33.18 -8.12 22.34
C ASN A 28 32.80 -9.29 21.42
N ALA A 29 33.73 -9.67 20.54
CA ALA A 29 33.59 -10.69 19.49
C ALA A 29 33.47 -12.15 19.99
N ALA A 30 32.91 -12.41 21.18
CA ALA A 30 32.95 -13.73 21.83
C ALA A 30 31.58 -14.38 22.12
N THR A 31 30.46 -13.84 21.63
CA THR A 31 29.12 -14.44 21.82
C THR A 31 28.31 -14.54 20.51
N LEU A 32 28.99 -14.88 19.41
CA LEU A 32 28.39 -15.14 18.09
C LEU A 32 28.07 -16.63 17.84
N GLU A 33 27.97 -17.44 18.89
CA GLU A 33 27.51 -18.82 18.76
C GLU A 33 26.12 -18.94 19.41
N ALA A 34 25.14 -19.39 18.62
CA ALA A 34 23.71 -19.52 18.90
C ALA A 34 22.81 -18.33 18.49
N VAL A 35 22.98 -17.81 17.27
CA VAL A 35 21.83 -17.34 16.49
C VAL A 35 21.73 -18.29 15.32
N ASP A 36 20.67 -19.09 15.32
CA ASP A 36 20.38 -20.07 14.26
C ASP A 36 20.15 -19.29 12.97
N LEU A 37 21.22 -19.14 12.19
CA LEU A 37 21.18 -18.62 10.83
C LEU A 37 20.46 -19.68 10.01
N VAL A 38 19.14 -19.60 9.96
CA VAL A 38 18.34 -20.37 9.01
C VAL A 38 18.71 -19.85 7.62
N ASP A 39 19.74 -20.45 7.07
CA ASP A 39 20.08 -20.46 5.66
C ASP A 39 18.85 -21.06 4.97
N GLN A 40 18.09 -20.23 4.24
CA GLN A 40 16.98 -20.67 3.40
C GLN A 40 17.53 -21.53 2.26
N THR A 41 17.94 -22.74 2.60
CA THR A 41 18.27 -23.83 1.68
C THR A 41 16.97 -24.50 1.26
N THR A 42 16.09 -23.73 0.60
CA THR A 42 15.14 -24.29 -0.35
C THR A 42 14.86 -23.22 -1.40
N THR A 43 15.48 -23.43 -2.57
CA THR A 43 15.32 -22.64 -3.80
C THR A 43 16.05 -21.30 -3.83
N THR A 44 17.39 -21.35 -3.78
CA THR A 44 18.26 -20.34 -4.38
C THR A 44 18.09 -20.34 -5.90
N ILE A 45 17.06 -19.66 -6.39
CA ILE A 45 17.25 -18.89 -7.63
C ILE A 45 18.09 -17.70 -7.20
N ALA A 46 19.33 -17.67 -7.65
CA ALA A 46 20.16 -16.48 -7.60
C ALA A 46 19.49 -15.38 -8.43
N THR A 47 18.48 -14.72 -7.88
CA THR A 47 18.13 -13.38 -8.31
C THR A 47 19.33 -12.54 -7.96
N THR A 48 20.06 -12.11 -8.98
CA THR A 48 21.07 -11.05 -8.90
C THR A 48 20.42 -9.85 -8.22
N GLY A 49 20.48 -9.79 -6.89
CA GLY A 49 19.91 -8.70 -6.12
C GLY A 49 20.61 -7.43 -6.59
N ALA A 50 19.84 -6.49 -7.13
CA ALA A 50 20.39 -5.21 -7.56
C ALA A 50 21.00 -4.53 -6.33
N SER A 51 22.20 -3.96 -6.51
CA SER A 51 22.79 -3.15 -5.45
C SER A 51 21.86 -1.97 -5.16
N TRP A 52 21.78 -1.54 -3.91
CA TRP A 52 21.07 -0.29 -3.55
C TRP A 52 21.66 0.94 -4.28
N GLU A 53 22.84 0.82 -4.90
CA GLU A 53 23.43 1.83 -5.81
C GLU A 53 22.69 1.97 -7.14
N ASP A 54 22.11 0.89 -7.64
CA ASP A 54 21.53 0.86 -8.98
C ASP A 54 20.05 1.28 -8.98
N VAL A 55 19.45 1.43 -7.80
CA VAL A 55 18.03 1.80 -7.63
C VAL A 55 17.82 3.25 -8.04
N ILE A 56 16.97 3.52 -9.03
CA ILE A 56 16.85 4.86 -9.62
C ILE A 56 16.12 5.84 -8.69
N GLY A 57 16.73 7.01 -8.52
CA GLY A 57 16.17 8.16 -7.80
C GLY A 57 16.05 8.00 -6.29
N LEU A 58 16.84 7.12 -5.67
CA LEU A 58 17.20 7.26 -4.27
C LEU A 58 18.27 8.35 -4.12
N GLU A 59 18.11 9.20 -3.11
CA GLU A 59 19.12 10.14 -2.65
C GLU A 59 20.29 9.42 -1.98
N ASP A 60 21.47 10.05 -1.96
CA ASP A 60 22.68 9.48 -1.37
C ASP A 60 22.51 9.11 0.11
N GLN A 61 21.72 9.91 0.86
CA GLN A 61 21.37 9.62 2.25
C GLN A 61 20.60 8.30 2.37
N GLN A 62 19.58 8.09 1.53
CA GLN A 62 18.76 6.88 1.52
C GLN A 62 19.59 5.65 1.15
N ARG A 63 20.45 5.76 0.13
CA ARG A 63 21.36 4.67 -0.28
C ARG A 63 22.31 4.26 0.84
N ARG A 64 22.95 5.23 1.50
CA ARG A 64 23.83 4.95 2.65
C ARG A 64 23.10 4.22 3.76
N HIS A 65 21.88 4.65 4.10
CA HIS A 65 21.09 4.03 5.15
C HIS A 65 20.64 2.60 4.78
N LEU A 66 20.14 2.38 3.56
CA LEU A 66 19.72 1.05 3.08
C LEU A 66 20.88 0.06 3.01
N LYS A 67 22.09 0.51 2.64
CA LYS A 67 23.31 -0.31 2.72
C LYS A 67 23.68 -0.68 4.15
N LYS A 68 23.55 0.27 5.09
CA LYS A 68 23.76 0.03 6.53
C LYS A 68 22.76 -1.01 7.05
N LEU A 69 21.49 -0.92 6.64
CA LEU A 69 20.45 -1.91 6.96
C LEU A 69 20.77 -3.29 6.36
N HIS A 70 21.21 -3.35 5.10
CA HIS A 70 21.65 -4.61 4.49
C HIS A 70 22.84 -5.23 5.24
N ALA A 71 23.83 -4.43 5.67
CA ALA A 71 24.98 -4.92 6.40
C ALA A 71 24.66 -5.38 7.82
N LYS A 72 23.79 -4.64 8.54
CA LYS A 72 23.42 -4.94 9.94
C LYS A 72 22.32 -5.99 10.07
N GLY A 73 21.45 -6.09 9.07
CA GLY A 73 20.21 -6.85 9.14
C GLY A 73 19.11 -6.15 9.95
N VAL A 74 17.89 -6.64 9.78
CA VAL A 74 16.67 -6.18 10.45
C VAL A 74 16.21 -7.30 11.37
N LEU A 75 16.23 -7.03 12.68
CA LEU A 75 15.75 -7.97 13.68
C LEU A 75 14.22 -7.95 13.70
N TRP A 76 13.62 -9.10 13.43
CA TRP A 76 12.20 -9.35 13.64
C TRP A 76 12.02 -10.27 14.85
N LYS A 77 11.01 -9.97 15.66
CA LYS A 77 10.62 -10.79 16.82
C LYS A 77 9.21 -11.28 16.56
N HIS A 78 9.01 -12.60 16.66
CA HIS A 78 7.67 -13.16 16.47
C HIS A 78 6.70 -12.56 17.49
N PRO A 79 5.58 -11.93 17.07
CA PRO A 79 4.70 -11.23 18.01
C PRO A 79 4.06 -12.14 19.06
N GLN A 80 3.92 -13.43 18.75
CA GLN A 80 3.21 -14.41 19.59
C GLN A 80 4.14 -15.49 20.18
N GLU A 81 5.39 -15.60 19.72
CA GLU A 81 6.33 -16.63 20.18
C GLU A 81 7.51 -15.98 20.91
N HIS A 82 7.44 -15.98 22.24
CA HIS A 82 8.48 -15.40 23.07
C HIS A 82 9.83 -16.12 22.87
N GLY A 83 10.84 -15.38 22.43
CA GLY A 83 12.20 -15.89 22.21
C GLY A 83 12.50 -16.26 20.75
N SER A 84 11.50 -16.31 19.87
CA SER A 84 11.70 -16.48 18.43
C SER A 84 12.10 -15.13 17.82
N SER A 85 13.34 -15.03 17.37
CA SER A 85 13.89 -13.83 16.75
C SER A 85 14.72 -14.19 15.53
N VAL A 86 14.46 -13.52 14.41
CA VAL A 86 15.13 -13.77 13.13
C VAL A 86 15.70 -12.46 12.63
N VAL A 87 16.91 -12.50 12.07
CA VAL A 87 17.55 -11.33 11.45
C VAL A 87 17.45 -11.46 9.93
N PHE A 88 16.77 -10.50 9.30
CA PHE A 88 16.60 -10.44 7.85
C PHE A 88 17.65 -9.54 7.21
N ARG A 89 18.23 -9.96 6.09
CA ARG A 89 19.07 -9.11 5.24
C ARG A 89 18.23 -8.56 4.09
N LEU A 90 18.13 -7.24 3.98
CA LEU A 90 17.30 -6.59 2.97
C LEU A 90 18.11 -6.25 1.71
N SER A 91 17.79 -6.89 0.59
CA SER A 91 18.29 -6.57 -0.75
C SER A 91 17.16 -6.08 -1.65
N HIS A 92 17.49 -5.29 -2.67
CA HIS A 92 16.49 -4.83 -3.63
C HIS A 92 16.05 -5.97 -4.56
N GLY A 93 14.75 -6.28 -4.56
CA GLY A 93 14.13 -7.35 -5.36
C GLY A 93 13.84 -6.98 -6.82
N GLY A 94 14.21 -5.78 -7.26
CA GLY A 94 13.98 -5.26 -8.61
C GLY A 94 12.70 -4.43 -8.73
N ASP A 95 12.71 -3.51 -9.70
CA ASP A 95 11.61 -2.57 -9.92
C ASP A 95 10.34 -3.27 -10.43
N VAL A 96 9.19 -2.72 -10.07
CA VAL A 96 7.87 -3.14 -10.58
C VAL A 96 7.30 -2.09 -11.51
N SER A 97 6.62 -2.54 -12.55
CA SER A 97 5.97 -1.66 -13.53
C SER A 97 4.77 -0.94 -12.92
N ALA A 98 4.49 0.27 -13.41
CA ALA A 98 3.26 1.02 -13.10
C ALA A 98 2.10 0.55 -13.99
N ASP A 99 1.80 -0.75 -13.93
CA ASP A 99 0.77 -1.44 -14.74
C ASP A 99 -0.53 -1.71 -13.95
N GLY A 100 -0.66 -1.04 -12.80
CA GLY A 100 -1.74 -1.23 -11.85
C GLY A 100 -1.71 -2.53 -11.05
N ASN A 101 -0.67 -3.36 -11.21
CA ASN A 101 -0.47 -4.61 -10.47
C ASN A 101 0.83 -4.61 -9.63
N CYS A 102 1.47 -3.45 -9.49
CA CYS A 102 2.77 -3.29 -8.83
C CYS A 102 2.85 -3.91 -7.43
N LEU A 103 1.83 -3.71 -6.57
CA LEU A 103 1.75 -4.33 -5.24
C LEU A 103 1.81 -5.86 -5.34
N PHE A 104 1.02 -6.43 -6.24
CA PHE A 104 0.87 -7.87 -6.38
C PHE A 104 2.13 -8.49 -6.98
N THR A 105 2.72 -7.85 -7.99
CA THR A 105 4.00 -8.26 -8.56
C THR A 105 5.13 -8.19 -7.53
N ALA A 106 5.19 -7.11 -6.73
CA ALA A 106 6.19 -6.97 -5.67
C ALA A 106 6.01 -8.04 -4.58
N SER A 107 4.77 -8.26 -4.14
CA SER A 107 4.45 -9.28 -3.13
C SER A 107 4.73 -10.69 -3.63
N GLN A 108 4.40 -10.99 -4.88
CA GLN A 108 4.71 -12.27 -5.51
C GLN A 108 6.22 -12.55 -5.52
N ARG A 109 7.02 -11.57 -5.97
CA ARG A 109 8.49 -11.68 -5.99
C ARG A 109 9.04 -11.85 -4.59
N ALA A 110 8.58 -11.05 -3.62
CA ALA A 110 9.03 -11.11 -2.24
C ALA A 110 8.70 -12.45 -1.55
N MET A 111 7.57 -13.07 -1.91
CA MET A 111 7.19 -14.39 -1.40
C MET A 111 7.83 -15.57 -2.16
N ALA A 112 8.51 -15.32 -3.29
CA ALA A 112 9.08 -16.33 -4.18
C ALA A 112 8.09 -17.46 -4.56
N ARG A 113 6.82 -17.10 -4.80
CA ARG A 113 5.75 -18.08 -5.10
C ARG A 113 5.46 -18.19 -6.58
N GLU A 114 5.17 -19.42 -7.02
CA GLU A 114 4.63 -19.74 -8.35
C GLU A 114 3.15 -19.35 -8.46
N MET A 115 2.86 -18.06 -8.35
CA MET A 115 1.51 -17.52 -8.48
C MET A 115 1.58 -16.28 -9.37
N ASP A 116 0.61 -16.11 -10.26
CA ASP A 116 0.52 -14.88 -11.07
C ASP A 116 0.07 -13.69 -10.21
N ALA A 117 0.53 -12.48 -10.54
CA ALA A 117 0.12 -11.25 -9.84
C ALA A 117 -1.41 -11.04 -9.89
N ARG A 118 -2.04 -11.41 -11.02
CA ARG A 118 -3.51 -11.34 -11.16
C ARG A 118 -4.23 -12.36 -10.28
N GLU A 119 -3.67 -13.55 -10.13
CA GLU A 119 -4.21 -14.56 -9.21
C GLU A 119 -4.07 -14.09 -7.75
N LEU A 120 -2.93 -13.49 -7.39
CA LEU A 120 -2.75 -12.88 -6.08
C LEU A 120 -3.78 -11.78 -5.82
N ARG A 121 -3.97 -10.87 -6.78
CA ARG A 121 -5.00 -9.83 -6.75
C ARG A 121 -6.40 -10.40 -6.53
N ARG A 122 -6.78 -11.43 -7.29
CA ARG A 122 -8.08 -12.11 -7.15
C ARG A 122 -8.26 -12.72 -5.76
N ARG A 123 -7.20 -13.30 -5.18
CA ARG A 123 -7.22 -13.82 -3.80
C ARG A 123 -7.37 -12.70 -2.78
N THR A 124 -6.68 -11.58 -2.96
CA THR A 124 -6.81 -10.39 -2.12
C THR A 124 -8.27 -9.90 -2.09
N VAL A 125 -8.90 -9.75 -3.25
CA VAL A 125 -10.33 -9.35 -3.34
C VAL A 125 -11.23 -10.38 -2.67
N LYS A 126 -10.99 -11.67 -2.91
CA LYS A 126 -11.77 -12.75 -2.30
C LYS A 126 -11.65 -12.72 -0.76
N ARG A 127 -10.43 -12.59 -0.24
CA ARG A 127 -10.15 -12.47 1.21
C ARG A 127 -10.88 -11.27 1.80
N PHE A 128 -10.79 -10.10 1.15
CA PHE A 128 -11.52 -8.91 1.57
C PHE A 128 -13.03 -9.15 1.67
N LEU A 129 -13.64 -9.78 0.65
CA LEU A 129 -15.08 -10.06 0.65
C LEU A 129 -15.48 -11.06 1.74
N GLU A 130 -14.64 -12.06 2.03
CA GLU A 130 -14.87 -13.00 3.13
C GLU A 130 -14.76 -12.32 4.50
N ASP A 131 -13.78 -11.41 4.68
CA ASP A 131 -13.62 -10.61 5.89
C ASP A 131 -14.80 -9.66 6.08
N LEU A 132 -15.17 -8.92 5.04
CA LEU A 132 -16.34 -8.03 5.04
C LEU A 132 -17.63 -8.81 5.33
N GLY A 133 -17.79 -9.99 4.72
CA GLY A 133 -18.92 -10.88 4.93
C GLY A 133 -19.03 -11.42 6.36
N SER A 134 -17.90 -11.55 7.06
CA SER A 134 -17.83 -12.04 8.44
C SER A 134 -17.82 -10.91 9.50
N ALA A 135 -17.50 -9.68 9.08
CA ALA A 135 -17.40 -8.52 9.95
C ALA A 135 -18.76 -8.13 10.55
N LYS A 136 -18.71 -7.57 11.77
CA LYS A 136 -19.88 -6.97 12.42
C LYS A 136 -20.31 -5.70 11.70
N GLU A 137 -21.53 -5.26 11.94
CA GLU A 137 -22.07 -4.06 11.28
C GLU A 137 -21.23 -2.81 11.59
N GLU A 138 -20.77 -2.66 12.83
CA GLU A 138 -19.92 -1.54 13.24
C GLU A 138 -18.56 -1.56 12.51
N GLU A 139 -17.96 -2.74 12.38
CA GLU A 139 -16.70 -2.94 11.65
C GLU A 139 -16.87 -2.67 10.15
N ARG A 140 -17.98 -3.10 9.56
CA ARG A 140 -18.33 -2.81 8.16
C ARG A 140 -18.49 -1.32 7.92
N GLN A 141 -19.13 -0.60 8.84
CA GLN A 141 -19.30 0.85 8.73
C GLN A 141 -17.96 1.57 8.76
N VAL A 142 -17.06 1.16 9.67
CA VAL A 142 -15.68 1.67 9.73
C VAL A 142 -14.94 1.40 8.42
N ILE A 143 -15.03 0.18 7.87
CA ILE A 143 -14.38 -0.16 6.59
C ILE A 143 -14.94 0.70 5.46
N ASN A 144 -16.25 0.86 5.38
CA ASN A 144 -16.91 1.67 4.36
C ASN A 144 -16.52 3.16 4.48
N GLU A 145 -16.39 3.67 5.71
CA GLU A 145 -15.95 5.04 5.95
C GLU A 145 -14.49 5.24 5.54
N ALA A 146 -13.60 4.29 5.85
CA ALA A 146 -12.21 4.33 5.40
C ALA A 146 -12.10 4.33 3.86
N ILE A 147 -12.86 3.46 3.19
CA ILE A 147 -12.91 3.40 1.71
C ILE A 147 -13.42 4.72 1.13
N ARG A 148 -14.51 5.26 1.68
CA ARG A 148 -15.06 6.54 1.23
C ARG A 148 -14.05 7.67 1.38
N ASN A 149 -13.40 7.77 2.53
CA ASN A 149 -12.40 8.81 2.78
C ASN A 149 -11.19 8.73 1.83
N MET A 150 -10.87 7.53 1.34
CA MET A 150 -9.72 7.30 0.47
C MET A 150 -10.03 7.47 -1.02
N TYR A 151 -11.24 7.09 -1.45
CA TYR A 151 -11.58 6.98 -2.88
C TYR A 151 -12.75 7.87 -3.32
N SER A 152 -13.53 8.41 -2.39
CA SER A 152 -14.64 9.31 -2.68
C SER A 152 -14.80 10.33 -1.54
N PRO A 153 -13.75 11.13 -1.25
CA PRO A 153 -13.74 12.03 -0.10
C PRO A 153 -14.79 13.15 -0.23
N ASP A 154 -15.14 13.75 0.92
CA ASP A 154 -15.98 14.95 0.93
C ASP A 154 -15.17 16.18 0.51
N LEU A 155 -15.39 16.62 -0.74
CA LEU A 155 -14.74 17.77 -1.37
C LEU A 155 -15.03 19.12 -0.67
N ARG A 156 -15.96 19.15 0.30
CA ARG A 156 -16.21 20.35 1.13
C ARG A 156 -15.20 20.52 2.26
N SER A 157 -14.32 19.54 2.48
CA SER A 157 -13.37 19.52 3.59
C SER A 157 -12.05 18.86 3.18
N GLY A 158 -11.04 18.87 4.06
CA GLY A 158 -9.81 18.09 3.87
C GLY A 158 -8.69 18.72 3.04
N TRP A 159 -8.85 19.96 2.56
CA TRP A 159 -7.86 20.67 1.73
C TRP A 159 -6.56 21.07 2.44
N GLY A 160 -6.52 21.00 3.78
CA GLY A 160 -5.33 21.37 4.58
C GLY A 160 -4.18 20.34 4.57
N VAL A 161 -4.36 19.18 3.94
CA VAL A 161 -3.36 18.08 3.90
C VAL A 161 -2.85 17.84 2.50
N HIS A 162 -3.76 17.79 1.51
CA HIS A 162 -3.42 17.66 0.09
C HIS A 162 -4.19 18.70 -0.72
N VAL A 163 -3.50 19.36 -1.64
CA VAL A 163 -4.06 20.40 -2.52
C VAL A 163 -4.86 19.81 -3.69
N VAL A 164 -4.72 18.50 -3.92
CA VAL A 164 -5.51 17.74 -4.90
C VAL A 164 -6.22 16.60 -4.16
N GLN A 165 -7.51 16.44 -4.44
CA GLN A 165 -8.31 15.30 -3.99
C GLN A 165 -8.82 14.51 -5.19
N GLU A 166 -8.91 13.19 -5.06
CA GLU A 166 -9.34 12.30 -6.13
C GLU A 166 -10.63 11.58 -5.77
N VAL A 167 -11.58 11.56 -6.71
CA VAL A 167 -12.78 10.73 -6.64
C VAL A 167 -12.67 9.63 -7.70
N LYS A 168 -12.70 8.37 -7.26
CA LYS A 168 -12.67 7.19 -8.13
C LYS A 168 -14.09 6.72 -8.43
N LEU A 169 -14.37 6.56 -9.71
CA LEU A 169 -15.62 6.05 -10.25
C LEU A 169 -15.33 4.82 -11.13
N LEU A 170 -16.29 3.90 -11.18
CA LEU A 170 -16.23 2.72 -12.03
C LEU A 170 -17.23 2.89 -13.17
N ALA A 171 -16.71 2.97 -14.39
CA ALA A 171 -17.51 2.94 -15.61
C ALA A 171 -17.55 1.51 -16.12
N LYS A 172 -18.74 0.97 -16.39
CA LYS A 172 -18.81 -0.32 -17.08
C LYS A 172 -18.28 -0.18 -18.50
N LYS A 173 -17.47 -1.14 -18.95
CA LYS A 173 -16.94 -1.12 -20.32
C LYS A 173 -18.04 -1.13 -21.39
N GLU A 174 -19.12 -1.88 -21.13
CA GLU A 174 -20.30 -1.94 -22.01
C GLU A 174 -20.98 -0.58 -22.21
N ASP A 175 -20.89 0.32 -21.23
CA ASP A 175 -21.59 1.62 -21.25
C ASP A 175 -20.72 2.76 -21.83
N ARG A 176 -19.43 2.52 -22.15
CA ARG A 176 -18.49 3.59 -22.51
C ARG A 176 -18.92 4.42 -23.71
N VAL A 177 -19.44 3.78 -24.75
CA VAL A 177 -19.94 4.48 -25.94
C VAL A 177 -21.11 5.40 -25.60
N ALA A 178 -22.00 4.96 -24.71
CA ALA A 178 -23.15 5.74 -24.27
C ALA A 178 -22.73 6.90 -23.36
N LEU A 179 -21.71 6.70 -22.51
CA LEU A 179 -21.11 7.76 -21.70
C LEU A 179 -20.47 8.83 -22.59
N ASP A 180 -19.61 8.43 -23.53
CA ASP A 180 -18.93 9.35 -24.46
C ASP A 180 -19.95 10.17 -25.28
N SER A 181 -21.01 9.51 -25.76
CA SER A 181 -22.09 10.18 -26.50
C SER A 181 -22.83 11.21 -25.65
N ALA A 182 -23.15 10.88 -24.40
CA ALA A 182 -23.85 11.80 -23.51
C ALA A 182 -23.00 13.01 -23.10
N ILE A 183 -21.67 12.82 -22.98
CA ILE A 183 -20.74 13.93 -22.76
C ILE A 183 -20.72 14.86 -23.98
N ASP A 184 -20.61 14.28 -25.18
CA ASP A 184 -20.58 15.05 -26.42
C ASP A 184 -21.90 15.80 -26.67
N GLU A 185 -23.05 15.25 -26.28
CA GLU A 185 -24.34 15.94 -26.30
C GLU A 185 -24.33 17.21 -25.42
N LEU A 186 -23.84 17.11 -24.17
CA LEU A 186 -23.73 18.27 -23.28
C LEU A 186 -22.73 19.31 -23.80
N VAL A 187 -21.63 18.86 -24.41
CA VAL A 187 -20.65 19.75 -25.05
C VAL A 187 -21.27 20.49 -26.24
N GLN A 188 -22.08 19.81 -27.06
CA GLN A 188 -22.81 20.43 -28.17
C GLN A 188 -23.84 21.47 -27.70
N LEU A 189 -24.39 21.31 -26.49
CA LEU A 189 -25.25 22.30 -25.84
C LEU A 189 -24.47 23.48 -25.21
N GLY A 190 -23.14 23.50 -25.33
CA GLY A 190 -22.28 24.61 -24.92
C GLY A 190 -21.63 24.42 -23.54
N MET A 191 -21.72 23.23 -22.93
CA MET A 191 -21.01 22.93 -21.69
C MET A 191 -19.52 22.69 -21.93
N GLN A 192 -18.65 23.10 -21.00
CA GLN A 192 -17.24 22.70 -21.03
C GLN A 192 -17.11 21.18 -20.89
N ARG A 193 -16.14 20.57 -21.59
CA ARG A 193 -16.02 19.11 -21.65
C ARG A 193 -15.83 18.49 -20.27
N GLU A 194 -15.05 19.12 -19.41
CA GLU A 194 -14.75 18.66 -18.05
C GLU A 194 -16.00 18.68 -17.17
N MET A 195 -16.81 19.73 -17.24
CA MET A 195 -18.09 19.82 -16.51
C MET A 195 -19.11 18.81 -17.03
N ALA A 196 -19.15 18.60 -18.35
CA ALA A 196 -20.01 17.59 -18.96
C ALA A 196 -19.60 16.18 -18.52
N ALA A 197 -18.31 15.87 -18.59
CA ALA A 197 -17.74 14.61 -18.13
C ALA A 197 -18.01 14.37 -16.64
N GLU A 198 -17.74 15.36 -15.79
CA GLU A 198 -18.05 15.30 -14.36
C GLU A 198 -19.52 14.95 -14.10
N SER A 199 -20.44 15.66 -14.76
CA SER A 199 -21.87 15.45 -14.60
C SER A 199 -22.28 14.04 -15.00
N ILE A 200 -21.87 13.59 -16.19
CA ILE A 200 -22.23 12.27 -16.72
C ILE A 200 -21.62 11.15 -15.88
N TYR A 201 -20.34 11.29 -15.51
CA TYR A 201 -19.66 10.26 -14.72
C TYR A 201 -20.23 10.16 -13.31
N LYS A 202 -20.52 11.28 -12.63
CA LYS A 202 -21.16 11.25 -11.31
C LYS A 202 -22.59 10.69 -11.34
N GLU A 203 -23.32 10.92 -12.43
CA GLU A 203 -24.69 10.41 -12.58
C GLU A 203 -24.71 8.91 -12.88
N ARG A 204 -23.81 8.44 -13.76
CA ARG A 204 -23.94 7.11 -14.39
C ARG A 204 -22.90 6.09 -13.97
N CYS A 205 -21.78 6.50 -13.38
CA CYS A 205 -20.74 5.58 -12.90
C CYS A 205 -20.94 5.23 -11.42
N ILE A 206 -20.28 4.15 -10.98
CA ILE A 206 -20.39 3.68 -9.59
C ILE A 206 -19.26 4.33 -8.77
N PRO A 207 -19.56 5.11 -7.72
CA PRO A 207 -18.52 5.65 -6.85
C PRO A 207 -17.89 4.56 -5.99
N VAL A 208 -16.57 4.58 -5.86
CA VAL A 208 -15.84 3.71 -4.92
C VAL A 208 -15.98 4.29 -3.51
N SER A 209 -16.99 3.83 -2.78
CA SER A 209 -17.45 4.47 -1.52
C SER A 209 -17.87 3.49 -0.42
N ASP A 210 -17.76 2.19 -0.69
CA ASP A 210 -18.05 1.09 0.23
C ASP A 210 -17.25 -0.17 -0.14
N GLY A 211 -17.30 -1.21 0.69
CA GLY A 211 -16.59 -2.47 0.45
C GLY A 211 -16.99 -3.16 -0.86
N SER A 212 -18.26 -3.07 -1.27
CA SER A 212 -18.73 -3.71 -2.51
C SER A 212 -18.13 -3.07 -3.76
N SER A 213 -18.14 -1.74 -3.81
CA SER A 213 -17.54 -0.94 -4.88
C SER A 213 -16.01 -1.02 -4.86
N TRP A 214 -15.38 -1.05 -3.68
CA TRP A 214 -13.93 -1.28 -3.55
C TRP A 214 -13.51 -2.65 -4.09
N ALA A 215 -14.28 -3.71 -3.83
CA ALA A 215 -13.96 -5.04 -4.36
C ALA A 215 -14.02 -5.07 -5.90
N LYS A 216 -14.96 -4.34 -6.51
CA LYS A 216 -15.02 -4.17 -7.98
C LYS A 216 -13.81 -3.40 -8.48
N TYR A 217 -13.49 -2.26 -7.85
CA TYR A 217 -12.31 -1.45 -8.15
C TYR A 217 -11.01 -2.27 -8.09
N MET A 218 -10.81 -2.99 -6.99
CA MET A 218 -9.63 -3.82 -6.75
C MET A 218 -9.59 -5.06 -7.65
N SER A 219 -10.67 -5.41 -8.34
CA SER A 219 -10.67 -6.51 -9.33
C SER A 219 -10.12 -6.10 -10.70
N ILE A 220 -10.03 -4.80 -11.00
CA ILE A 220 -9.61 -4.28 -12.31
C ILE A 220 -8.10 -4.45 -12.47
N SER A 221 -7.68 -5.37 -13.33
CA SER A 221 -6.29 -5.79 -13.46
C SER A 221 -5.55 -5.22 -14.66
N GLY A 222 -6.19 -4.38 -15.48
CA GLY A 222 -5.69 -3.99 -16.81
C GLY A 222 -5.95 -5.06 -17.87
N SER A 223 -6.81 -6.04 -17.56
CA SER A 223 -7.19 -7.08 -18.50
C SER A 223 -8.27 -6.57 -19.47
N PRO A 224 -8.26 -6.99 -20.75
CA PRO A 224 -9.40 -6.75 -21.63
C PRO A 224 -10.71 -7.31 -21.05
N ASP A 225 -10.63 -8.38 -20.26
CA ASP A 225 -11.78 -9.03 -19.61
C ASP A 225 -12.30 -8.30 -18.36
N ASP A 226 -11.63 -7.23 -17.91
CA ASP A 226 -12.13 -6.45 -16.77
C ASP A 226 -13.51 -5.84 -17.12
N ALA A 227 -14.47 -5.96 -16.20
CA ALA A 227 -15.84 -5.48 -16.43
C ALA A 227 -15.98 -3.95 -16.38
N TYR A 228 -15.02 -3.27 -15.75
CA TYR A 228 -15.06 -1.84 -15.48
C TYR A 228 -13.74 -1.16 -15.88
N ASP A 229 -13.85 0.07 -16.35
CA ASP A 229 -12.76 1.04 -16.43
C ASP A 229 -12.78 1.93 -15.18
N ILE A 230 -11.62 2.48 -14.83
CA ILE A 230 -11.48 3.43 -13.72
C ILE A 230 -11.54 4.83 -14.27
N ILE A 231 -12.38 5.67 -13.68
CA ILE A 231 -12.40 7.11 -13.92
C ILE A 231 -11.94 7.79 -12.64
N THR A 232 -10.95 8.67 -12.76
CA THR A 232 -10.47 9.52 -11.67
C THR A 232 -10.85 10.96 -11.97
N LEU A 233 -11.67 11.54 -11.11
CA LEU A 233 -11.94 12.97 -11.10
C LEU A 233 -10.98 13.63 -10.09
N GLN A 234 -10.13 14.52 -10.55
CA GLN A 234 -9.14 15.21 -9.72
C GLN A 234 -9.61 16.63 -9.46
N TYR A 235 -9.69 17.02 -8.18
CA TYR A 235 -10.21 18.30 -7.73
C TYR A 235 -9.13 19.10 -7.02
N THR A 236 -9.14 20.41 -7.23
CA THR A 236 -8.57 21.39 -6.31
C THR A 236 -9.69 22.05 -5.50
N GLU A 237 -9.35 22.89 -4.53
CA GLU A 237 -10.35 23.66 -3.78
C GLU A 237 -11.23 24.54 -4.70
N GLU A 238 -10.73 24.88 -5.89
CA GLU A 238 -11.43 25.70 -6.88
C GLU A 238 -12.42 24.90 -7.75
N GLY A 239 -12.38 23.57 -7.73
CA GLY A 239 -13.27 22.70 -8.50
C GLY A 239 -12.54 21.58 -9.24
N LEU A 240 -13.21 20.99 -10.23
CA LEU A 240 -12.63 19.92 -11.04
C LEU A 240 -11.43 20.47 -11.83
N PHE A 241 -10.28 19.87 -11.65
CA PHE A 241 -9.03 20.22 -12.33
C PHE A 241 -8.78 19.34 -13.56
N SER A 242 -9.03 18.03 -13.44
CA SER A 242 -8.77 17.07 -14.52
C SER A 242 -9.60 15.80 -14.38
N VAL A 243 -9.76 15.11 -15.51
CA VAL A 243 -10.42 13.81 -15.62
C VAL A 243 -9.43 12.83 -16.25
N ASP A 244 -9.15 11.74 -15.55
CA ASP A 244 -8.38 10.61 -16.08
C ASP A 244 -9.31 9.40 -16.27
N GLU A 245 -9.33 8.86 -17.49
CA GLU A 245 -10.29 7.84 -17.91
C GLU A 245 -9.69 6.43 -18.04
N ASN A 246 -8.49 6.17 -17.49
CA ASN A 246 -7.78 4.88 -17.41
C ASN A 246 -8.45 3.66 -18.09
N ARG A 247 -8.59 3.70 -19.42
CA ARG A 247 -9.28 2.67 -20.22
C ARG A 247 -8.44 1.40 -20.37
N GLU A 248 -7.14 1.52 -20.12
CA GLU A 248 -6.18 0.42 -20.18
C GLU A 248 -6.01 -0.27 -18.82
N GLY A 249 -6.62 0.26 -17.74
CA GLY A 249 -6.52 -0.28 -16.38
C GLY A 249 -5.15 -0.14 -15.72
N HIS A 250 -4.18 0.51 -16.37
CA HIS A 250 -2.82 0.72 -15.87
C HIS A 250 -2.75 1.62 -14.62
N ALA A 251 -3.74 2.48 -14.37
CA ALA A 251 -3.81 3.31 -13.16
C ALA A 251 -4.56 2.67 -11.96
N ALA A 252 -4.87 1.37 -12.01
CA ALA A 252 -5.50 0.69 -10.87
C ALA A 252 -4.53 0.63 -9.66
N ALA A 253 -5.02 0.98 -8.47
CA ALA A 253 -4.31 1.17 -7.20
C ALA A 253 -2.84 0.70 -7.09
N PHE A 254 -1.96 1.65 -6.77
CA PHE A 254 -0.82 1.37 -5.91
C PHE A 254 -1.39 0.85 -4.58
N GLY A 255 -0.95 -0.33 -4.15
CA GLY A 255 -1.49 -1.06 -3.01
C GLY A 255 -1.83 -0.19 -1.81
N ASP A 256 -3.11 -0.11 -1.46
CA ASP A 256 -3.57 0.54 -0.23
C ASP A 256 -3.36 -0.39 0.97
N ASP A 257 -3.45 0.17 2.18
CA ASP A 257 -3.32 -0.60 3.42
C ASP A 257 -4.36 -1.73 3.49
N ILE A 258 -5.55 -1.53 2.91
CA ILE A 258 -6.61 -2.56 2.87
C ILE A 258 -6.14 -3.78 2.08
N ALA A 259 -5.59 -3.60 0.87
CA ALA A 259 -5.07 -4.69 0.05
C ALA A 259 -3.89 -5.39 0.73
N ILE A 260 -2.98 -4.63 1.36
CA ILE A 260 -1.82 -5.19 2.06
C ILE A 260 -2.28 -6.03 3.25
N GLU A 261 -3.21 -5.55 4.08
CA GLU A 261 -3.78 -6.33 5.19
C GLU A 261 -4.47 -7.62 4.71
N CYS A 262 -5.14 -7.57 3.56
CA CYS A 262 -5.75 -8.76 2.96
C CYS A 262 -4.68 -9.78 2.52
N ILE A 263 -3.57 -9.34 1.92
CA ILE A 263 -2.45 -10.23 1.58
C ILE A 263 -1.81 -10.79 2.86
N ALA A 264 -1.58 -9.95 3.87
CA ALA A 264 -1.02 -10.38 5.15
C ALA A 264 -1.88 -11.49 5.77
N THR A 265 -3.19 -11.30 5.78
CA THR A 265 -4.17 -12.25 6.31
C THR A 265 -4.24 -13.53 5.49
N GLU A 266 -4.27 -13.45 4.16
CA GLU A 266 -4.30 -14.62 3.25
C GLU A 266 -3.08 -15.53 3.45
N PHE A 267 -1.90 -14.94 3.67
CA PHE A 267 -0.63 -15.70 3.81
C PHE A 267 -0.13 -15.83 5.24
N LYS A 268 -0.94 -15.41 6.23
CA LYS A 268 -0.67 -15.54 7.68
C LYS A 268 0.73 -15.05 8.07
N ARG A 269 1.14 -13.90 7.54
CA ARG A 269 2.45 -13.30 7.77
C ARG A 269 2.35 -11.79 7.85
N GLU A 270 3.25 -11.18 8.61
CA GLU A 270 3.39 -9.73 8.61
C GLU A 270 3.99 -9.25 7.29
N ILE A 271 3.51 -8.11 6.81
CA ILE A 271 4.08 -7.40 5.68
C ILE A 271 4.61 -6.08 6.20
N TYR A 272 5.85 -5.74 5.86
CA TYR A 272 6.43 -4.45 6.20
C TYR A 272 6.55 -3.60 4.94
N VAL A 273 5.81 -2.50 4.88
CA VAL A 273 6.08 -1.46 3.90
C VAL A 273 7.27 -0.65 4.39
N VAL A 274 8.36 -0.70 3.62
CA VAL A 274 9.61 0.01 3.89
C VAL A 274 9.60 1.29 3.07
N GLN A 275 9.44 2.42 3.75
CA GLN A 275 9.44 3.74 3.12
C GLN A 275 10.77 4.43 3.33
N ALA A 276 11.37 4.94 2.26
CA ALA A 276 12.52 5.84 2.33
C ALA A 276 12.07 7.27 1.99
N HIS A 277 12.25 8.19 2.94
CA HIS A 277 11.95 9.61 2.76
C HIS A 277 13.21 10.40 2.40
N GLY A 278 13.04 11.39 1.53
CA GLY A 278 14.10 12.30 1.12
C GLY A 278 14.43 13.34 2.18
N SER A 279 15.45 14.15 1.91
CA SER A 279 15.89 15.24 2.77
C SER A 279 14.80 16.31 3.04
N ASP A 280 13.84 16.47 2.14
CA ASP A 280 12.70 17.39 2.26
C ASP A 280 11.76 17.07 3.43
N ALA A 281 11.80 15.84 3.96
CA ALA A 281 11.02 15.46 5.13
C ALA A 281 11.64 15.97 6.46
N MET A 282 12.75 16.73 6.42
CA MET A 282 13.49 17.23 7.59
C MET A 282 13.91 16.12 8.56
N VAL A 283 14.25 14.95 8.01
CA VAL A 283 14.56 13.75 8.80
C VAL A 283 16.08 13.54 8.85
N ASP A 284 16.62 13.35 10.06
CA ASP A 284 18.03 13.04 10.30
C ASP A 284 18.50 11.82 9.49
N GLU A 285 19.81 11.74 9.20
CA GLU A 285 20.43 10.63 8.43
C GLU A 285 20.09 9.22 8.97
N ASP A 286 19.85 9.09 10.28
CA ASP A 286 19.51 7.82 10.94
C ASP A 286 18.00 7.51 10.95
N SER A 287 17.14 8.42 10.49
CA SER A 287 15.67 8.26 10.55
C SER A 287 14.99 8.26 9.17
N CYS A 288 15.74 8.22 8.07
CA CYS A 288 15.15 8.34 6.73
C CYS A 288 14.44 7.09 6.20
N VAL A 289 14.47 5.97 6.92
CA VAL A 289 13.80 4.71 6.55
C VAL A 289 12.83 4.27 7.64
N PHE A 290 11.58 4.03 7.26
CA PHE A 290 10.49 3.61 8.15
C PHE A 290 9.96 2.24 7.77
N PHE A 291 9.60 1.47 8.78
CA PHE A 291 8.95 0.17 8.65
C PHE A 291 7.52 0.30 9.13
N LEU A 292 6.56 0.20 8.21
CA LEU A 292 5.13 0.25 8.50
C LEU A 292 4.60 -1.19 8.51
N PRO A 293 4.26 -1.75 9.68
CA PRO A 293 3.80 -3.13 9.79
C PRO A 293 2.32 -3.27 9.45
N HIS A 294 2.00 -4.26 8.63
CA HIS A 294 0.66 -4.74 8.36
C HIS A 294 0.54 -6.17 8.86
N ARG A 295 -0.36 -6.36 9.83
CA ARG A 295 -0.53 -7.65 10.52
C ARG A 295 -1.71 -8.43 9.93
N PRO A 296 -1.62 -9.76 9.84
CA PRO A 296 -2.79 -10.56 9.54
C PRO A 296 -3.85 -10.38 10.63
N ARG A 297 -5.12 -10.48 10.24
CA ARG A 297 -6.25 -10.59 11.19
C ARG A 297 -6.31 -11.95 11.89
N SER A 298 -5.52 -12.91 11.40
CA SER A 298 -5.38 -14.26 11.95
C SER A 298 -4.00 -14.45 12.60
N GLU A 299 -3.71 -15.67 13.06
CA GLU A 299 -2.40 -16.03 13.61
C GLU A 299 -1.27 -15.84 12.59
N ILE A 300 -0.08 -15.46 13.07
CA ILE A 300 1.13 -15.38 12.25
C ILE A 300 1.77 -16.75 12.25
N CYS A 301 1.85 -17.38 11.08
CA CYS A 301 2.41 -18.73 10.92
C CYS A 301 3.70 -18.74 10.11
N GLU A 302 4.06 -17.61 9.50
CA GLU A 302 5.06 -17.54 8.45
C GLU A 302 5.95 -16.30 8.62
N PRO A 303 7.23 -16.35 8.21
CA PRO A 303 8.13 -15.20 8.27
C PRO A 303 7.59 -14.00 7.48
N PRO A 304 7.91 -12.76 7.91
CA PRO A 304 7.48 -11.57 7.21
C PRO A 304 8.18 -11.40 5.87
N PHE A 305 7.61 -10.55 5.02
CA PHE A 305 8.32 -9.99 3.87
C PHE A 305 8.23 -8.46 3.84
N PHE A 306 9.12 -7.86 3.05
CA PHE A 306 9.35 -6.42 3.02
C PHE A 306 9.06 -5.87 1.63
N LEU A 307 8.19 -4.87 1.54
CA LEU A 307 7.84 -4.17 0.31
C LEU A 307 8.49 -2.79 0.34
N PHE A 308 9.45 -2.55 -0.54
CA PHE A 308 10.09 -1.25 -0.63
C PHE A 308 9.22 -0.29 -1.43
N MET A 309 8.74 0.77 -0.79
CA MET A 309 8.06 1.89 -1.43
C MET A 309 8.96 3.10 -1.41
N LYS A 310 9.36 3.52 -2.61
CA LYS A 310 10.00 4.81 -2.78
C LYS A 310 8.95 5.89 -2.51
N GLY A 311 9.21 6.77 -1.54
CA GLY A 311 8.36 7.95 -1.36
C GLY A 311 8.28 8.71 -2.68
N THR A 312 7.06 9.02 -3.14
CA THR A 312 6.86 9.91 -4.27
C THR A 312 7.31 11.30 -3.83
N VAL A 313 8.33 11.83 -4.50
CA VAL A 313 8.68 13.26 -4.46
C VAL A 313 7.74 14.00 -5.41
#